data_AF-G8SDV8-F1
#
_entry.id   AF-G8SDV8-F1
#
_cell.length_a   1.000
_cell.length_b   1.000
_cell.length_c   1.000
_cell.angle_alpha   90.00
_cell.angle_beta   90.00
_cell.angle_gamma   90.00
#
_symmetry.space_group_name_H-M   'P 1'
#
loop_
_entity.id
_entity.type
_entity.pdbx_description
1 polymer ?
#
loop_
_entity_poly.entity_id
_entity_poly.type
_entity_poly.pdbx_seq_one_letter_code
_entity_poly.pdbx_strand_id
1 'polypeptide(L)'
;MSPVRALPAEVGAVRALIADGFAELTGNGDVEQVWIRSACGRLAAADAVLAALLPRRSALTSMLVNTAVTAVVVTLCAALATATKAPPAAVAMFSALVLAAALHLATVLRRRGVPPDLPPLPDSPGSGLVAVPFALERARVQLVSAGLRHAGRANWHTPALHRAMTTDPVLARLADADLLLCQAIDCLERYLDDAGKDWP
;
A
#
# COMPACT_ATOMS: atom_id res chain seq x y z
N MET A 1 15.41 3.04 24.91
CA MET A 1 15.09 4.06 23.88
C MET A 1 14.10 3.44 22.91
N SER A 2 12.94 4.06 22.71
CA SER A 2 11.75 3.43 22.11
C SER A 2 11.87 3.31 20.58
N PRO A 3 12.20 2.11 20.02
CA PRO A 3 12.48 1.94 18.58
C PRO A 3 11.20 1.95 17.72
N VAL A 4 10.05 1.69 18.35
CA VAL A 4 8.79 1.41 17.66
C VAL A 4 8.17 2.66 17.02
N ARG A 5 8.50 3.87 17.51
CA ARG A 5 7.96 5.13 16.94
C ARG A 5 8.72 5.64 15.72
N ALA A 6 9.96 5.22 15.49
CA ALA A 6 10.75 5.70 14.37
C ALA A 6 10.29 5.10 13.03
N LEU A 7 9.98 3.80 13.02
CA LEU A 7 9.66 3.10 11.77
C LEU A 7 8.43 3.65 11.04
N PRO A 8 7.28 3.96 11.68
CA PRO A 8 6.14 4.53 10.96
C PRO A 8 6.42 5.89 10.33
N ALA A 9 7.25 6.73 10.97
CA ALA A 9 7.63 8.02 10.42
C ALA A 9 8.57 7.86 9.22
N GLU A 10 9.53 6.93 9.31
CA GLU A 10 10.45 6.60 8.21
C GLU A 10 9.70 6.01 7.02
N VAL A 11 8.78 5.07 7.25
CA VAL A 11 7.91 4.53 6.20
C VAL A 11 7.04 5.62 5.58
N GLY A 12 6.49 6.55 6.39
CA GLY A 12 5.75 7.70 5.88
C GLY A 12 6.58 8.61 4.96
N ALA A 13 7.84 8.85 5.31
CA ALA A 13 8.76 9.65 4.49
C ALA A 13 9.11 8.96 3.16
N VAL A 14 9.36 7.64 3.18
CA VAL A 14 9.61 6.85 1.95
C VAL A 14 8.39 6.91 1.03
N ARG A 15 7.18 6.76 1.57
CA ARG A 15 5.94 6.85 0.78
C ARG A 15 5.74 8.23 0.14
N ALA A 16 6.10 9.31 0.86
CA ALA A 16 6.06 10.65 0.28
C ALA A 16 7.02 10.79 -0.91
N LEU A 17 8.25 10.28 -0.79
CA LEU A 17 9.22 10.28 -1.89
C LEU A 17 8.78 9.42 -3.09
N ILE A 18 8.11 8.29 -2.84
CA ILE A 18 7.51 7.48 -3.91
C ILE A 18 6.40 8.26 -4.61
N ALA A 19 5.55 8.97 -3.86
CA ALA A 19 4.50 9.81 -4.43
C ALA A 19 5.07 10.98 -5.26
N ASP A 20 6.14 11.62 -4.79
CA ASP A 20 6.85 12.67 -5.52
C ASP A 20 7.41 12.13 -6.84
N GLY A 21 8.10 10.98 -6.80
CA GLY A 21 8.60 10.33 -8.01
C GLY A 21 7.46 9.91 -8.96
N PHE A 22 6.32 9.47 -8.43
CA PHE A 22 5.15 9.14 -9.23
C PHE A 22 4.59 10.37 -9.96
N ALA A 23 4.49 11.50 -9.27
CA ALA A 23 4.02 12.76 -9.83
C ALA A 23 4.95 13.27 -10.95
N GLU A 24 6.26 13.10 -10.79
CA GLU A 24 7.24 13.43 -11.83
C GLU A 24 7.07 12.55 -13.08
N LEU A 25 6.83 11.24 -12.90
CA LEU A 25 6.58 10.32 -14.02
C LEU A 25 5.29 10.63 -14.78
N THR A 26 4.20 10.93 -14.07
CA THR A 26 2.93 11.27 -14.73
C THR A 26 2.92 12.68 -15.30
N GLY A 27 3.74 13.59 -14.76
CA GLY A 27 3.90 14.95 -15.26
C GLY A 27 4.55 15.06 -16.63
N ASN A 28 5.35 14.06 -17.01
CA ASN A 28 6.14 14.10 -18.25
C ASN A 28 5.38 13.60 -19.49
N GLY A 29 4.12 13.17 -19.38
CA GLY A 29 3.27 12.85 -20.53
C GLY A 29 3.50 11.48 -21.19
N ASP A 30 4.56 10.75 -20.84
CA ASP A 30 4.94 9.47 -21.46
C ASP A 30 4.23 8.23 -20.85
N VAL A 31 3.08 8.41 -20.20
CA VAL A 31 2.42 7.34 -19.40
C VAL A 31 1.94 6.15 -20.25
N GLU A 32 1.86 6.33 -21.57
CA GLU A 32 1.53 5.25 -22.51
C GLU A 32 2.71 4.30 -22.80
N GLN A 33 3.93 4.68 -22.46
CA GLN A 33 5.12 3.87 -22.67
C GLN A 33 5.12 2.65 -21.74
N VAL A 34 5.45 1.48 -22.31
CA VAL A 34 5.35 0.18 -21.60
C VAL A 34 6.21 0.16 -20.33
N TRP A 35 7.43 0.70 -20.42
CA TRP A 35 8.36 0.78 -19.30
C TRP A 35 7.88 1.71 -18.19
N ILE A 36 7.31 2.88 -18.53
CA ILE A 36 6.78 3.83 -17.56
C ILE A 36 5.54 3.26 -16.87
N ARG A 37 4.62 2.63 -17.62
CA ARG A 37 3.46 1.93 -17.03
C ARG A 37 3.90 0.83 -16.07
N SER A 38 4.93 0.07 -16.43
CA SER A 38 5.49 -0.98 -15.57
C SER A 38 6.09 -0.41 -14.29
N ALA A 39 6.87 0.68 -14.40
CA ALA A 39 7.44 1.40 -13.27
C ALA A 39 6.34 1.92 -12.34
N CYS A 40 5.33 2.60 -12.86
CA CYS A 40 4.18 3.09 -12.10
C CYS A 40 3.44 1.97 -11.35
N GLY A 41 3.22 0.82 -12.00
CA GLY A 41 2.60 -0.35 -11.37
C GLY A 41 3.43 -0.89 -10.20
N ARG A 42 4.76 -0.90 -10.33
CA ARG A 42 5.70 -1.33 -9.28
C ARG A 42 5.78 -0.35 -8.13
N LEU A 43 5.78 0.96 -8.41
CA LEU A 43 5.71 2.01 -7.38
C LEU A 43 4.40 1.95 -6.59
N ALA A 44 3.26 1.74 -7.26
CA ALA A 44 1.97 1.55 -6.60
C ALA A 44 1.95 0.30 -5.70
N ALA A 45 2.55 -0.80 -6.18
CA ALA A 45 2.69 -2.01 -5.38
C ALA A 45 3.59 -1.79 -4.16
N ALA A 46 4.73 -1.11 -4.32
CA ALA A 46 5.62 -0.74 -3.23
C ALA A 46 4.91 0.12 -2.18
N ASP A 47 4.18 1.15 -2.61
CA ASP A 47 3.38 1.98 -1.70
C ASP A 47 2.34 1.17 -0.93
N ALA A 48 1.65 0.23 -1.59
CA ALA A 48 0.67 -0.63 -0.94
C ALA A 48 1.30 -1.54 0.14
N VAL A 49 2.49 -2.10 -0.12
CA VAL A 49 3.25 -2.90 0.85
C VAL A 49 3.64 -2.04 2.06
N LEU A 50 4.15 -0.82 1.81
CA LEU A 50 4.55 0.11 2.87
C LEU A 50 3.36 0.65 3.67
N ALA A 51 2.22 0.93 3.02
CA ALA A 51 0.99 1.35 3.67
C ALA A 51 0.47 0.27 4.64
N ALA A 52 0.73 -1.01 4.36
CA ALA A 52 0.36 -2.12 5.23
C ALA A 52 1.24 -2.24 6.48
N LEU A 53 2.38 -1.54 6.54
CA LEU A 53 3.26 -1.44 7.72
C LEU A 53 2.85 -0.32 8.68
N LEU A 54 2.15 0.70 8.17
CA LEU A 54 1.68 1.79 9.01
C LEU A 54 0.50 1.30 9.86
N PRO A 55 0.45 1.64 11.16
CA PRO A 55 -0.74 1.38 11.96
C PRO A 55 -1.91 2.08 11.29
N ARG A 56 -2.78 1.28 10.69
CA ARG A 56 -4.02 1.74 10.09
C ARG A 56 -4.74 2.56 11.15
N ARG A 57 -4.80 3.90 11.00
CA ARG A 57 -5.83 4.73 11.66
C ARG A 57 -7.23 4.15 11.44
N SER A 58 -7.37 3.32 10.40
CA SER A 58 -8.49 2.42 10.11
C SER A 58 -8.84 1.40 11.21
N ALA A 59 -8.03 1.13 12.24
CA ALA A 59 -8.43 0.20 13.31
C ALA A 59 -9.52 0.82 14.19
N LEU A 60 -9.38 2.10 14.55
CA LEU A 60 -10.39 2.86 15.29
C LEU A 60 -11.62 3.13 14.43
N THR A 61 -11.44 3.57 13.17
CA THR A 61 -12.58 3.79 12.26
C THR A 61 -13.25 2.49 11.82
N SER A 62 -12.52 1.40 11.58
CA SER A 62 -13.13 0.09 11.31
C SER A 62 -13.82 -0.49 12.54
N MET A 63 -13.31 -0.22 13.76
CA MET A 63 -13.97 -0.64 15.00
C MET A 63 -15.24 0.17 15.24
N LEU A 64 -15.21 1.49 15.01
CA LEU A 64 -16.36 2.39 15.10
C LEU A 64 -17.42 2.08 14.02
N VAL A 65 -16.99 1.82 12.79
CA VAL A 65 -17.90 1.42 11.69
C VAL A 65 -18.48 0.03 11.97
N ASN A 66 -17.68 -0.95 12.41
CA ASN A 66 -18.23 -2.25 12.79
C ASN A 66 -19.20 -2.15 13.96
N THR A 67 -18.89 -1.36 15.00
CA THR A 67 -19.81 -1.17 16.14
C THR A 67 -21.09 -0.47 15.71
N ALA A 68 -21.02 0.57 14.89
CA ALA A 68 -22.18 1.26 14.35
C ALA A 68 -23.04 0.33 13.47
N VAL A 69 -22.42 -0.46 12.59
CA VAL A 69 -23.12 -1.42 11.73
C VAL A 69 -23.76 -2.53 12.57
N THR A 70 -23.06 -3.11 13.54
CA THR A 70 -23.66 -4.11 14.44
C THR A 70 -24.78 -3.52 15.27
N ALA A 71 -24.65 -2.28 15.75
CA ALA A 71 -25.70 -1.62 16.50
C ALA A 71 -26.95 -1.45 15.63
N VAL A 72 -26.82 -0.91 14.41
CA VAL A 72 -27.92 -0.72 13.46
C VAL A 72 -28.58 -2.04 13.07
N VAL A 73 -27.80 -3.10 12.82
CA VAL A 73 -28.36 -4.42 12.51
C VAL A 73 -29.13 -4.98 13.69
N VAL A 74 -28.62 -4.84 14.92
CA VAL A 74 -29.32 -5.29 16.13
C VAL A 74 -30.60 -4.50 16.37
N THR A 75 -30.61 -3.17 16.23
CA THR A 75 -31.83 -2.36 16.35
C THR A 75 -32.84 -2.67 15.26
N LEU A 76 -32.39 -2.88 14.02
CA LEU A 76 -33.27 -3.21 12.89
C LEU A 76 -33.88 -4.61 13.04
N CYS A 77 -33.10 -5.60 13.50
CA CYS A 77 -33.60 -6.94 13.80
C CYS A 77 -34.56 -6.95 15.00
N ALA A 78 -34.29 -6.16 16.04
CA ALA A 78 -35.19 -6.00 17.17
C ALA A 78 -36.52 -5.34 16.75
N ALA A 79 -36.47 -4.29 15.93
CA ALA A 79 -37.65 -3.63 15.37
C ALA A 79 -38.46 -4.57 14.46
N LEU A 80 -37.80 -5.35 13.59
CA LEU A 80 -38.47 -6.34 12.75
C LEU A 80 -39.10 -7.47 13.57
N ALA A 81 -38.44 -7.95 14.63
CA ALA A 81 -38.97 -8.99 15.50
C ALA A 81 -40.25 -8.51 16.22
N THR A 82 -40.28 -7.25 16.68
CA THR A 82 -41.47 -6.65 17.28
C THR A 82 -42.62 -6.44 16.28
N ALA A 83 -42.31 -6.19 15.00
CA ALA A 83 -43.31 -5.92 13.97
C ALA A 83 -43.90 -7.20 13.34
N THR A 84 -43.15 -8.30 13.27
CA THR A 84 -43.51 -9.48 12.46
C THR A 84 -43.94 -10.71 13.25
N LYS A 85 -43.82 -10.71 14.59
CA LYS A 85 -44.04 -11.89 15.46
C LYS A 85 -43.29 -13.14 14.97
N ALA A 86 -42.15 -12.96 14.30
CA ALA A 86 -41.35 -14.05 13.80
C ALA A 86 -40.75 -14.88 14.95
N PRO A 87 -40.62 -16.21 14.80
CA PRO A 87 -39.98 -17.05 15.81
C PRO A 87 -38.50 -16.64 15.99
N PRO A 88 -37.98 -16.66 17.23
CA PRO A 88 -36.65 -16.12 17.55
C PRO A 88 -35.52 -16.81 16.77
N ALA A 89 -35.70 -18.08 16.39
CA ALA A 89 -34.75 -18.82 15.55
C ALA A 89 -34.62 -18.23 14.13
N ALA A 90 -35.71 -17.74 13.54
CA ALA A 90 -35.69 -17.12 12.20
C ALA A 90 -34.99 -15.77 12.23
N VAL A 91 -35.19 -14.98 13.31
CA VAL A 91 -34.49 -13.71 13.51
C VAL A 91 -32.98 -13.94 13.69
N ALA A 92 -32.58 -14.90 14.53
CA ALA A 92 -31.17 -15.21 14.77
C ALA A 92 -30.44 -15.69 13.50
N MET A 93 -31.09 -16.54 12.70
CA MET A 93 -30.53 -17.03 11.44
C MET A 93 -30.37 -15.91 10.42
N PHE A 94 -31.35 -15.01 10.32
CA PHE A 94 -31.26 -13.84 9.44
C PHE A 94 -30.14 -12.88 9.87
N SER A 95 -30.02 -12.60 11.17
CA SER A 95 -28.94 -11.77 11.74
C SER A 95 -27.55 -12.35 11.45
N ALA A 96 -27.39 -13.67 11.62
CA ALA A 96 -26.13 -14.35 11.33
C ALA A 96 -25.78 -14.30 9.83
N LEU A 97 -26.77 -14.44 8.96
CA LEU A 97 -26.59 -14.36 7.51
C LEU A 97 -26.19 -12.94 7.07
N VAL A 98 -26.85 -11.91 7.61
CA VAL A 98 -26.52 -10.50 7.33
C VAL A 98 -25.13 -10.17 7.83
N LEU A 99 -24.74 -10.63 9.02
CA LEU A 99 -23.40 -10.42 9.56
C LEU A 99 -22.33 -11.12 8.71
N ALA A 100 -22.57 -12.37 8.30
CA ALA A 100 -21.66 -13.11 7.43
C ALA A 100 -21.51 -12.44 6.07
N ALA A 101 -22.61 -11.98 5.47
CA ALA A 101 -22.59 -11.23 4.21
C ALA A 101 -21.84 -9.90 4.33
N ALA A 102 -22.04 -9.16 5.42
CA ALA A 102 -21.34 -7.91 5.69
C ALA A 102 -19.83 -8.12 5.90
N LEU A 103 -19.44 -9.15 6.64
CA LEU A 103 -18.04 -9.53 6.82
C LEU A 103 -17.41 -9.97 5.50
N HIS A 104 -18.12 -10.75 4.69
CA HIS A 104 -17.62 -11.19 3.40
C HIS A 104 -17.46 -10.02 2.44
N LEU A 105 -18.45 -9.12 2.36
CA LEU A 105 -18.38 -7.90 1.57
C LEU A 105 -17.23 -6.99 2.05
N ALA A 106 -17.02 -6.85 3.35
CA ALA A 106 -15.89 -6.09 3.90
C ALA A 106 -14.54 -6.74 3.54
N THR A 107 -14.43 -8.07 3.51
CA THR A 107 -13.22 -8.75 3.04
C THR A 107 -12.99 -8.59 1.54
N VAL A 108 -14.04 -8.62 0.73
CA VAL A 108 -13.99 -8.40 -0.72
C VAL A 108 -13.64 -6.94 -1.03
N LEU A 109 -14.22 -5.98 -0.31
CA LEU A 109 -13.89 -4.56 -0.42
C LEU A 109 -12.48 -4.24 0.11
N ARG A 110 -11.98 -4.97 1.12
CA ARG A 110 -10.58 -4.89 1.53
C ARG A 110 -9.61 -5.49 0.50
N ARG A 111 -10.04 -6.50 -0.28
CA ARG A 111 -9.28 -7.07 -1.40
C ARG A 111 -9.34 -6.20 -2.64
N ARG A 112 -10.46 -5.50 -2.87
CA ARG A 112 -10.56 -4.36 -3.78
C ARG A 112 -9.99 -3.12 -3.10
N GLY A 113 -8.72 -3.23 -2.70
CA GLY A 113 -7.95 -2.09 -2.23
C GLY A 113 -8.24 -0.92 -3.16
N VAL A 114 -8.65 0.19 -2.54
CA VAL A 114 -8.79 1.49 -3.16
C VAL A 114 -7.66 1.61 -4.18
N PRO A 115 -7.95 1.73 -5.49
CA PRO A 115 -6.89 2.08 -6.42
C PRO A 115 -6.20 3.30 -5.82
N PRO A 116 -4.86 3.34 -5.75
CA PRO A 116 -4.17 4.51 -5.22
C PRO A 116 -4.85 5.75 -5.83
N ASP A 117 -5.20 6.74 -5.00
CA ASP A 117 -5.67 8.03 -5.49
C ASP A 117 -4.53 8.58 -6.35
N LEU A 118 -4.59 8.23 -7.64
CA LEU A 118 -3.65 8.67 -8.64
C LEU A 118 -3.94 10.16 -8.81
N PRO A 119 -2.97 11.04 -8.57
CA PRO A 119 -3.17 12.45 -8.83
C PRO A 119 -3.62 12.61 -10.30
N PRO A 120 -4.57 13.51 -10.59
CA PRO A 120 -5.04 13.75 -11.95
C PRO A 120 -3.84 14.06 -12.85
N LEU A 121 -3.75 13.38 -14.00
CA LEU A 121 -2.69 13.64 -14.96
C LEU A 121 -2.75 15.10 -15.41
N PRO A 122 -1.63 15.82 -15.48
CA PRO A 122 -1.60 17.15 -16.09
C PRO A 122 -1.81 17.06 -17.61
N ASP A 123 -2.62 17.96 -18.16
CA ASP A 123 -3.01 18.03 -19.59
C ASP A 123 -1.90 18.54 -20.54
N SER A 124 -0.66 18.71 -20.07
CA SER A 124 0.43 19.21 -20.92
C SER A 124 1.30 18.08 -21.44
N PRO A 125 1.68 18.08 -22.73
CA PRO A 125 2.72 17.19 -23.22
C PRO A 125 4.04 17.59 -22.54
N GLY A 126 4.46 16.81 -21.57
CA GLY A 126 5.73 16.99 -20.90
C GLY A 126 6.90 16.77 -21.85
N SER A 127 8.07 17.28 -21.50
CA SER A 127 9.31 17.22 -22.31
C SER A 127 9.94 15.82 -22.37
N GLY A 128 9.19 14.78 -22.04
CA GLY A 128 9.68 13.44 -21.78
C GLY A 128 10.53 13.33 -20.52
N LEU A 129 10.64 12.12 -19.96
CA LEU A 129 11.54 11.85 -18.83
C LEU A 129 13.00 11.81 -19.33
N VAL A 130 13.88 12.61 -18.72
CA VAL A 130 15.30 12.74 -19.12
C VAL A 130 16.26 12.01 -18.17
N ALA A 131 15.82 11.76 -16.93
CA ALA A 131 16.59 11.04 -15.92
C ALA A 131 15.64 10.30 -14.97
N VAL A 132 16.16 9.35 -14.19
CA VAL A 132 15.39 8.72 -13.12
C VAL A 132 15.07 9.78 -12.06
N PRO A 133 13.81 9.89 -11.58
CA PRO A 133 13.45 10.83 -10.53
C PRO A 133 14.31 10.65 -9.27
N PHE A 134 15.03 11.69 -8.87
CA PHE A 134 15.92 11.66 -7.70
C PHE A 134 15.19 11.28 -6.41
N ALA A 135 13.90 11.58 -6.32
CA ALA A 135 13.04 11.17 -5.21
C ALA A 135 13.02 9.65 -5.02
N LEU A 136 13.03 8.85 -6.10
CA LEU A 136 13.00 7.39 -6.03
C LEU A 136 14.34 6.81 -5.54
N GLU A 137 15.47 7.36 -5.99
CA GLU A 137 16.79 6.99 -5.47
C GLU A 137 16.87 7.26 -3.97
N ARG A 138 16.40 8.43 -3.54
CA ARG A 138 16.35 8.80 -2.13
C ARG A 138 15.41 7.90 -1.32
N ALA A 139 14.25 7.53 -1.90
CA ALA A 139 13.30 6.62 -1.28
C ALA A 139 13.97 5.27 -0.98
N ARG A 140 14.74 4.74 -1.93
CA ARG A 140 15.47 3.48 -1.79
C ARG A 140 16.50 3.55 -0.67
N VAL A 141 17.35 4.57 -0.66
CA VAL A 141 18.37 4.74 0.39
C VAL A 141 17.72 4.83 1.78
N GLN A 142 16.61 5.56 1.90
CA GLN A 142 15.88 5.66 3.16
C GLN A 142 15.24 4.35 3.58
N LEU A 143 14.67 3.59 2.63
CA LEU A 143 14.03 2.31 2.89
C LEU A 143 15.04 1.25 3.36
N VAL A 144 16.18 1.14 2.68
CA VAL A 144 17.28 0.25 3.09
C VAL A 144 17.80 0.65 4.48
N SER A 145 18.00 1.95 4.70
CA SER A 145 18.45 2.46 6.01
C SER A 145 17.45 2.15 7.12
N ALA A 146 16.16 2.27 6.85
CA ALA A 146 15.09 1.91 7.79
C ALA A 146 15.09 0.40 8.08
N GLY A 147 15.23 -0.43 7.04
CA GLY A 147 15.37 -1.88 7.18
C GLY A 147 16.56 -2.29 8.04
N LEU A 148 17.74 -1.69 7.81
CA LEU A 148 18.94 -1.96 8.61
C LEU A 148 18.79 -1.50 10.07
N ARG A 149 18.18 -0.33 10.31
CA ARG A 149 17.88 0.14 11.68
C ARG A 149 16.87 -0.77 12.38
N HIS A 150 15.88 -1.28 11.65
CA HIS A 150 14.87 -2.18 12.17
C HIS A 150 15.43 -3.57 12.51
N ALA A 151 16.22 -4.15 11.61
CA ALA A 151 16.92 -5.41 11.86
C ALA A 151 17.86 -5.28 13.07
N GLY A 152 18.49 -4.12 13.25
CA GLY A 152 19.40 -3.83 14.37
C GLY A 152 20.87 -3.89 13.94
N ARG A 153 21.78 -3.45 14.81
CA ARG A 153 23.22 -3.24 14.50
C ARG A 153 24.08 -4.51 14.55
N ALA A 154 23.52 -5.71 14.40
CA ALA A 154 24.33 -6.93 14.41
C ALA A 154 25.23 -7.00 13.15
N ASN A 155 26.35 -7.72 13.23
CA ASN A 155 27.13 -8.10 12.06
C ASN A 155 26.33 -9.13 11.24
N TRP A 156 25.43 -8.64 10.39
CA TRP A 156 24.55 -9.47 9.59
C TRP A 156 25.32 -10.17 8.48
N HIS A 157 25.71 -11.41 8.72
CA HIS A 157 26.05 -12.32 7.62
C HIS A 157 24.77 -12.64 6.83
N THR A 158 24.87 -12.78 5.50
CA THR A 158 23.75 -13.08 4.59
C THR A 158 22.77 -14.15 5.11
N PRO A 159 23.20 -15.31 5.64
CA PRO A 159 22.28 -16.32 6.17
C PRO A 159 21.56 -15.91 7.47
N ALA A 160 22.11 -14.97 8.25
CA ALA A 160 21.44 -14.41 9.43
C ALA A 160 20.35 -13.42 9.00
N LEU A 161 20.59 -12.62 7.96
CA LEU A 161 19.60 -11.71 7.39
C LEU A 161 18.44 -12.49 6.76
N HIS A 162 18.73 -13.55 6.00
CA HIS A 162 17.70 -14.39 5.40
C HIS A 162 16.79 -15.00 6.46
N ARG A 163 17.38 -15.54 7.55
CA ARG A 163 16.61 -16.04 8.70
C ARG A 163 15.78 -14.94 9.36
N ALA A 164 16.35 -13.76 9.58
CA ALA A 164 15.61 -12.63 10.14
C ALA A 164 14.40 -12.26 9.29
N MET A 165 14.53 -12.22 7.96
CA MET A 165 13.41 -11.98 7.05
C MET A 165 12.34 -13.08 7.13
N THR A 166 12.70 -14.34 7.35
CA THR A 166 11.70 -15.41 7.51
C THR A 166 10.94 -15.32 8.84
N THR A 167 11.56 -14.76 9.88
CA THR A 167 10.98 -14.67 11.23
C THR A 167 10.30 -13.33 11.50
N ASP A 168 10.69 -12.27 10.80
CA ASP A 168 10.19 -10.92 10.99
C ASP A 168 9.37 -10.45 9.76
N PRO A 169 8.03 -10.42 9.87
CA PRO A 169 7.17 -10.03 8.75
C PRO A 169 7.30 -8.55 8.37
N VAL A 170 7.80 -7.68 9.26
CA VAL A 170 8.04 -6.27 8.95
C VAL A 170 9.26 -6.14 8.06
N LEU A 171 10.36 -6.79 8.44
CA LEU A 171 11.59 -6.80 7.65
C LEU A 171 11.36 -7.43 6.27
N ALA A 172 10.57 -8.52 6.19
CA ALA A 172 10.19 -9.13 4.92
C ALA A 172 9.45 -8.16 3.99
N ARG A 173 8.51 -7.37 4.52
CA ARG A 173 7.75 -6.38 3.74
C ARG A 173 8.60 -5.18 3.33
N LEU A 174 9.53 -4.73 4.17
CA LEU A 174 10.47 -3.67 3.81
C LEU A 174 11.37 -4.12 2.64
N ALA A 175 11.83 -5.37 2.66
CA ALA A 175 12.61 -5.94 1.57
C ALA A 175 11.79 -6.13 0.28
N ASP A 176 10.53 -6.53 0.39
CA ASP A 176 9.62 -6.63 -0.75
C ASP A 176 9.35 -5.26 -1.40
N ALA A 177 9.11 -4.23 -0.59
CA ALA A 177 9.00 -2.85 -1.07
C ALA A 177 10.30 -2.36 -1.74
N ASP A 178 11.47 -2.71 -1.20
CA ASP A 178 12.77 -2.34 -1.80
C ASP A 178 12.99 -3.03 -3.14
N LEU A 179 12.63 -4.32 -3.24
CA LEU A 179 12.67 -5.06 -4.50
C LEU A 179 11.77 -4.41 -5.56
N LEU A 180 10.53 -4.08 -5.21
CA LEU A 180 9.58 -3.40 -6.11
C LEU A 180 10.09 -2.03 -6.54
N LEU A 181 10.74 -1.28 -5.64
CA LEU A 181 11.31 0.02 -5.95
C LEU A 181 12.54 -0.09 -6.87
N CYS A 182 13.44 -1.05 -6.64
CA CYS A 182 14.55 -1.34 -7.56
C CYS A 182 14.04 -1.70 -8.95
N GLN A 183 13.06 -2.60 -8.97
CA GLN A 183 12.38 -3.01 -10.19
C GLN A 183 11.71 -1.85 -10.94
N ALA A 184 11.17 -0.86 -10.24
CA ALA A 184 10.62 0.34 -10.86
C ALA A 184 11.73 1.20 -11.48
N ILE A 185 12.83 1.41 -10.74
CA ILE A 185 14.01 2.15 -11.22
C ILE A 185 14.60 1.48 -12.47
N ASP A 186 14.81 0.16 -12.46
CA ASP A 186 15.30 -0.59 -13.62
C ASP A 186 14.42 -0.40 -14.87
N CYS A 187 13.10 -0.29 -14.69
CA CYS A 187 12.18 -0.01 -15.80
C CYS A 187 12.39 1.41 -16.35
N LEU A 188 12.64 2.40 -15.48
CA LEU A 188 12.92 3.77 -15.90
C LEU A 188 14.28 3.89 -16.59
N GLU A 189 15.31 3.21 -16.10
CA GLU A 189 16.62 3.17 -16.75
C GLU A 189 16.52 2.59 -18.16
N ARG A 190 15.77 1.48 -18.33
CA ARG A 190 15.52 0.91 -19.67
C ARG A 190 14.75 1.85 -20.59
N TYR A 191 13.77 2.58 -20.04
CA TYR A 191 13.07 3.61 -20.80
C TYR A 191 14.04 4.67 -21.32
N LEU A 192 14.91 5.18 -20.44
CA LEU A 192 15.89 6.20 -20.80
C LEU A 192 16.93 5.69 -21.80
N ASP A 193 17.38 4.45 -21.66
CA ASP A 193 18.29 3.79 -22.61
C ASP A 193 17.65 3.64 -23.99
N ASP A 194 16.36 3.29 -24.05
CA ASP A 194 15.63 3.17 -25.32
C ASP A 194 15.37 4.56 -25.93
N ALA A 195 14.93 5.53 -25.14
CA ALA A 195 14.72 6.91 -25.59
C ALA A 195 16.02 7.57 -26.09
N GLY A 196 17.16 7.26 -25.48
CA GLY A 196 18.47 7.77 -25.89
C GLY A 196 18.99 7.18 -27.21
N LYS A 197 18.53 6.00 -27.63
CA LYS A 197 18.89 5.40 -28.94
C LYS A 197 18.14 6.05 -30.09
N ASP A 198 16.95 6.57 -29.82
CA ASP A 198 16.10 7.25 -30.79
C ASP A 198 16.45 8.75 -30.91
N TRP A 199 17.45 9.22 -30.15
CA TRP A 199 17.95 10.58 -30.22
C TRP A 199 18.95 10.75 -31.38
N PRO A 200 18.74 11.70 -32.31
CA PRO A 200 19.57 11.90 -33.50
C PRO A 200 20.97 12.48 -33.22
#